data_AF-A0A3D5D8S1-F1
#
_entry.id   AF-A0A3D5D8S1-F1
#
_cell.length_a   1.000
_cell.length_b   1.000
_cell.length_c   1.000
_cell.angle_alpha   90.00
_cell.angle_beta   90.00
_cell.angle_gamma   90.00
#
_symmetry.space_group_name_H-M   'P 1'
#
loop_
_entity.id
_entity.type
_entity.pdbx_description
1 polymer ?
#
loop_
_entity_poly.entity_id
_entity_poly.type
_entity_poly.pdbx_seq_one_letter_code
_entity_poly.pdbx_strand_id
1 'polypeptide(L)'
;ADIEALRVLLAAAPHPPRVIAKIEDQRAVENLDALIAAADAVKVARGDLGVECPYEDLPILQRRIVRACQLAGKPVIVATHMLESMIGEPMPTRAEVTDVANAVFEQADAVMLSGETSVGKFPVRTVEAMDRIARRMEREPGAAFYREALPADPRQSIARAAVRLAEDVSAAAIVVFTREGRLVPEVAWRRPGAPILALCPDEPVARSLSLRRAVIPVVLDWDDHSEDHAVDQSLHELVQRGHLQAGDTVVILSSLRAIESIAEAVQLRTVGD
;
A
#
# COMPACT_ATOMS: atom_id res chain seq x y z
N ALA A 1 4.12 -2.20 -24.09
CA ALA A 1 4.73 -3.37 -24.75
C ALA A 1 5.68 -4.09 -23.81
N ASP A 2 6.63 -3.37 -23.19
CA ASP A 2 7.67 -3.95 -22.32
C ASP A 2 7.11 -4.77 -21.15
N ILE A 3 6.08 -4.26 -20.46
CA ILE A 3 5.42 -4.98 -19.36
C ILE A 3 4.79 -6.30 -19.85
N GLU A 4 4.13 -6.29 -21.02
CA GLU A 4 3.51 -7.49 -21.57
C GLU A 4 4.55 -8.51 -22.00
N ALA A 5 5.66 -8.07 -22.62
CA ALA A 5 6.78 -8.94 -22.95
C ALA A 5 7.37 -9.60 -21.70
N LEU A 6 7.54 -8.84 -20.61
CA LEU A 6 7.98 -9.40 -19.33
C LEU A 6 6.96 -10.39 -18.75
N ARG A 7 5.66 -10.09 -18.82
CA ARG A 7 4.61 -11.01 -18.34
C ARG A 7 4.62 -12.36 -19.05
N VAL A 8 4.87 -12.37 -20.37
CA VAL A 8 5.02 -13.62 -21.13
C VAL A 8 6.16 -14.48 -20.56
N LEU A 9 7.28 -13.86 -20.18
CA LEU A 9 8.41 -14.58 -19.57
C LEU A 9 8.08 -15.10 -18.16
N LEU A 10 7.28 -14.35 -17.40
CA LEU A 10 6.91 -14.69 -16.03
C LEU A 10 5.76 -15.71 -15.96
N ALA A 11 4.97 -15.88 -17.02
CA ALA A 11 3.76 -16.71 -17.04
C ALA A 11 4.01 -18.19 -16.73
N ALA A 12 5.24 -18.68 -16.93
CA ALA A 12 5.60 -20.06 -16.63
C ALA A 12 5.84 -20.32 -15.12
N ALA A 13 5.96 -19.27 -14.30
CA ALA A 13 6.14 -19.42 -12.87
C ALA A 13 4.81 -19.81 -12.19
N PRO A 14 4.81 -20.76 -11.23
CA PRO A 14 3.61 -21.11 -10.48
C PRO A 14 2.96 -19.91 -9.76
N HIS A 15 3.79 -18.96 -9.33
CA HIS A 15 3.39 -17.72 -8.68
C HIS A 15 4.13 -16.56 -9.37
N PRO A 16 3.58 -16.03 -10.48
CA PRO A 16 4.27 -15.01 -11.24
C PRO A 16 4.47 -13.75 -10.38
N PRO A 17 5.68 -13.18 -10.31
CA PRO A 17 5.94 -11.99 -9.53
C PRO A 17 5.20 -10.78 -10.11
N ARG A 18 4.88 -9.83 -9.23
CA ARG A 18 4.30 -8.54 -9.61
C ARG A 18 5.31 -7.70 -10.39
N VAL A 19 4.84 -6.96 -11.39
CA VAL A 19 5.68 -6.09 -12.23
C VAL A 19 5.55 -4.63 -11.79
N ILE A 20 6.68 -4.01 -11.45
CA ILE A 20 6.75 -2.58 -11.11
C ILE A 20 7.32 -1.82 -12.30
N ALA A 21 6.56 -0.86 -12.84
CA ALA A 21 7.08 0.04 -13.88
C ALA A 21 7.95 1.13 -13.24
N LYS A 22 9.22 1.20 -13.64
CA LYS A 22 10.14 2.27 -13.24
C LYS A 22 9.94 3.45 -14.19
N ILE A 23 9.48 4.59 -13.67
CA ILE A 23 9.33 5.83 -14.44
C ILE A 23 10.60 6.64 -14.24
N GLU A 24 11.42 6.68 -15.28
CA GLU A 24 12.80 7.20 -15.23
C GLU A 24 13.17 8.08 -16.41
N ASP A 25 12.32 8.19 -17.44
CA ASP A 25 12.57 9.02 -18.62
C ASP A 25 11.31 9.76 -19.10
N GLN A 26 11.52 10.67 -20.05
CA GLN A 26 10.44 11.48 -20.65
C GLN A 26 9.39 10.62 -21.38
N ARG A 27 9.79 9.52 -22.02
CA ARG A 27 8.87 8.64 -22.77
C ARG A 27 7.93 7.91 -21.82
N ALA A 28 8.41 7.48 -20.66
CA ALA A 28 7.62 6.86 -19.62
C ALA A 28 6.60 7.85 -19.04
N VAL A 29 6.98 9.12 -18.86
CA VAL A 29 6.07 10.20 -18.46
C VAL A 29 4.97 10.46 -19.50
N GLU A 30 5.32 10.41 -20.79
CA GLU A 30 4.36 10.57 -21.89
C GLU A 30 3.36 9.41 -21.99
N ASN A 31 3.80 8.19 -21.66
CA ASN A 31 2.99 6.96 -21.70
C ASN A 31 2.45 6.53 -20.33
N LEU A 32 2.43 7.46 -19.36
CA LEU A 32 2.20 7.17 -17.94
C LEU A 32 0.91 6.37 -17.69
N ASP A 33 -0.22 6.79 -18.27
CA ASP A 33 -1.52 6.14 -18.02
C ASP A 33 -1.54 4.69 -18.52
N ALA A 34 -0.93 4.43 -19.68
CA ALA A 34 -0.83 3.08 -20.24
C ALA A 34 0.09 2.18 -19.38
N LEU A 35 1.19 2.75 -18.86
CA LEU A 35 2.10 2.04 -17.95
C LEU A 35 1.42 1.71 -16.62
N ILE A 36 0.71 2.67 -16.02
CA ILE A 36 -0.07 2.48 -14.79
C ILE A 36 -1.12 1.38 -14.98
N ALA A 37 -1.85 1.38 -16.09
CA ALA A 37 -2.85 0.36 -16.39
C ALA A 37 -2.22 -1.04 -16.49
N ALA A 38 -1.10 -1.16 -17.19
CA ALA A 38 -0.43 -2.43 -17.45
C ALA A 38 0.33 -2.98 -16.23
N ALA A 39 0.96 -2.13 -15.41
CA ALA A 39 1.80 -2.53 -14.29
C ALA A 39 1.01 -2.93 -13.03
N ASP A 40 1.64 -3.68 -12.13
CA ASP A 40 1.10 -3.98 -10.80
C ASP A 40 1.37 -2.86 -9.79
N ALA A 41 2.43 -2.10 -9.99
CA ALA A 41 2.80 -0.90 -9.24
C ALA A 41 3.73 0.00 -10.07
N VAL A 42 3.99 1.20 -9.57
CA VAL A 42 4.86 2.19 -10.21
C VAL A 42 5.95 2.64 -9.25
N LYS A 43 7.16 2.90 -9.77
CA LYS A 43 8.25 3.54 -9.02
C LYS A 43 8.68 4.83 -9.71
N VAL A 44 8.60 5.95 -9.01
CA VAL A 44 9.21 7.22 -9.42
C VAL A 44 10.70 7.14 -9.15
N ALA A 45 11.52 7.03 -10.20
CA ALA A 45 12.97 6.93 -10.09
C ALA A 45 13.62 8.30 -10.30
N ARG A 46 13.68 9.09 -9.22
CA ARG A 46 14.01 10.52 -9.27
C ARG A 46 15.44 10.82 -9.71
N GLY A 47 16.39 9.94 -9.40
CA GLY A 47 17.79 10.06 -9.82
C GLY A 47 17.90 10.02 -11.34
N ASP A 48 17.35 8.99 -11.97
CA ASP A 48 17.35 8.83 -13.43
C ASP A 48 16.46 9.91 -14.10
N LEU A 49 15.25 10.14 -13.55
CA LEU A 49 14.30 11.11 -14.10
C LEU A 49 14.83 12.55 -14.05
N GLY A 50 15.62 12.91 -13.03
CA GLY A 50 16.26 14.22 -12.92
C GLY A 50 17.46 14.40 -13.85
N VAL A 51 17.94 13.34 -14.49
CA VAL A 51 18.93 13.39 -15.57
C VAL A 51 18.25 13.51 -16.93
N GLU A 52 17.15 12.77 -17.13
CA GLU A 52 16.44 12.70 -18.42
C GLU A 52 15.47 13.87 -18.66
N CYS A 53 14.95 14.50 -17.60
CA CYS A 53 14.05 15.66 -17.67
C CYS A 53 14.70 16.89 -16.99
N PRO A 54 14.24 18.13 -17.30
CA PRO A 54 14.67 19.32 -16.55
C PRO A 54 14.46 19.12 -15.04
N TYR A 55 15.49 19.39 -14.23
CA TYR A 55 15.48 19.08 -12.80
C TYR A 55 14.43 19.90 -12.04
N GLU A 56 14.07 21.08 -12.54
CA GLU A 56 13.01 21.92 -11.99
C GLU A 56 11.60 21.32 -12.18
N ASP A 57 11.41 20.44 -13.15
CA ASP A 57 10.15 19.74 -13.39
C ASP A 57 9.98 18.52 -12.49
N LEU A 58 11.07 18.01 -11.89
CA LEU A 58 11.07 16.77 -11.13
C LEU A 58 9.99 16.72 -10.02
N PRO A 59 9.78 17.78 -9.20
CA PRO A 59 8.70 17.77 -8.21
C PRO A 59 7.30 17.70 -8.83
N ILE A 60 7.12 18.33 -10.00
CA ILE A 60 5.84 18.34 -10.73
C ILE A 60 5.57 16.94 -11.30
N LEU A 61 6.60 16.31 -11.88
CA LEU A 61 6.51 14.96 -12.43
C LEU A 61 6.21 13.92 -11.35
N GLN A 62 6.90 13.97 -10.20
CA GLN A 62 6.60 13.09 -9.06
C GLN A 62 5.13 13.20 -8.67
N ARG A 63 4.64 14.42 -8.42
CA ARG A 63 3.25 14.65 -8.02
C ARG A 63 2.26 14.13 -9.06
N ARG A 64 2.53 14.38 -10.34
CA ARG A 64 1.70 13.88 -11.44
C ARG A 64 1.63 12.35 -11.44
N ILE A 65 2.78 11.68 -11.27
CA ILE A 65 2.85 10.21 -11.23
C ILE A 65 2.12 9.66 -10.01
N VAL A 66 2.38 10.19 -8.82
CA VAL A 66 1.73 9.76 -7.57
C VAL A 66 0.22 9.96 -7.64
N ARG A 67 -0.25 11.12 -8.12
CA ARG A 67 -1.67 11.38 -8.31
C ARG A 67 -2.30 10.41 -9.31
N ALA A 68 -1.68 10.19 -10.48
CA ALA A 68 -2.21 9.27 -11.48
C ALA A 68 -2.33 7.83 -10.94
N CYS A 69 -1.33 7.36 -10.19
CA CYS A 69 -1.37 6.05 -9.54
C CYS A 69 -2.51 5.96 -8.52
N GLN A 70 -2.69 6.99 -7.69
CA GLN A 70 -3.80 7.06 -6.74
C GLN A 70 -5.16 7.15 -7.41
N LEU A 71 -5.30 7.78 -8.58
CA LEU A 71 -6.57 7.76 -9.31
C LEU A 71 -6.88 6.38 -9.89
N ALA A 72 -5.85 5.60 -10.22
CA ALA A 72 -5.99 4.25 -10.78
C ALA A 72 -5.99 3.13 -9.73
N GLY A 73 -5.84 3.45 -8.44
CA GLY A 73 -5.70 2.45 -7.37
C GLY A 73 -4.42 1.60 -7.46
N LYS A 74 -3.37 2.13 -8.10
CA LYS A 74 -2.08 1.46 -8.27
C LYS A 74 -1.10 1.91 -7.19
N PRO A 75 -0.38 0.98 -6.53
CA PRO A 75 0.65 1.35 -5.57
C PRO A 75 1.78 2.14 -6.23
N VAL A 76 2.27 3.16 -5.54
CA VAL A 76 3.39 3.98 -6.04
C VAL A 76 4.51 4.09 -5.01
N ILE A 77 5.74 3.90 -5.48
CA ILE A 77 6.98 4.04 -4.71
C ILE A 77 7.66 5.34 -5.13
N VAL A 78 8.03 6.18 -4.17
CA VAL A 78 8.95 7.30 -4.41
C VAL A 78 10.35 6.86 -4.00
N ALA A 79 11.30 6.94 -4.92
CA ALA A 79 12.63 6.35 -4.74
C ALA A 79 13.76 7.32 -5.10
N THR A 80 14.97 6.96 -4.63
CA THR A 80 16.28 7.60 -4.88
C THR A 80 16.41 9.01 -4.30
N HIS A 81 17.59 9.33 -3.76
CA HIS A 81 17.89 10.63 -3.16
C HIS A 81 16.89 11.08 -2.07
N MET A 82 16.35 10.14 -1.30
CA MET A 82 15.41 10.48 -0.22
C MET A 82 16.18 11.02 0.99
N LEU A 83 17.24 10.31 1.42
CA LEU A 83 18.09 10.65 2.56
C LEU A 83 19.57 10.47 2.21
N GLU A 84 19.96 10.83 0.97
CA GLU A 84 21.26 10.54 0.35
C GLU A 84 22.47 10.89 1.24
N SER A 85 22.43 12.03 1.94
CA SER A 85 23.50 12.48 2.84
C SER A 85 23.80 11.45 3.92
N MET A 86 22.80 10.64 4.31
CA MET A 86 22.93 9.62 5.34
C MET A 86 23.78 8.40 4.92
N ILE A 87 24.22 8.33 3.66
CA ILE A 87 25.29 7.41 3.25
C ILE A 87 26.56 7.70 4.06
N GLY A 88 26.91 8.98 4.18
CA GLY A 88 28.14 9.45 4.84
C GLY A 88 27.93 10.01 6.23
N GLU A 89 26.76 10.60 6.49
CA GLU A 89 26.45 11.37 7.69
C GLU A 89 25.42 10.67 8.59
N PRO A 90 25.47 10.86 9.93
CA PRO A 90 24.55 10.18 10.84
C PRO A 90 23.14 10.80 10.89
N MET A 91 22.93 11.95 10.24
CA MET A 91 21.68 12.72 10.25
C MET A 91 21.37 13.27 8.85
N PRO A 92 20.08 13.38 8.49
CA PRO A 92 19.69 13.96 7.21
C PRO A 92 19.74 15.48 7.24
N THR A 93 19.84 16.08 6.06
CA THR A 93 19.70 17.51 5.85
C THR A 93 18.24 17.96 6.00
N ARG A 94 18.02 19.27 6.17
CA ARG A 94 16.67 19.84 6.21
C ARG A 94 15.91 19.61 4.90
N ALA A 95 16.62 19.68 3.76
CA ALA A 95 16.03 19.47 2.45
C ALA A 95 15.51 18.04 2.28
N GLU A 96 16.29 17.04 2.67
CA GLU A 96 15.89 15.63 2.62
C GLU A 96 14.72 15.32 3.56
N VAL A 97 14.70 15.91 4.75
CA VAL A 97 13.55 15.80 5.65
C VAL A 97 12.28 16.32 5.00
N THR A 98 12.34 17.50 4.35
CA THR A 98 11.21 18.06 3.61
C THR A 98 10.83 17.21 2.41
N ASP A 99 11.79 16.62 1.72
CA ASP A 99 11.56 15.77 0.55
C ASP A 99 10.82 14.47 0.91
N VAL A 100 11.28 13.76 1.95
CA VAL A 100 10.57 12.62 2.53
C VAL A 100 9.17 13.02 2.99
N ALA A 101 9.05 14.13 3.71
CA ALA A 101 7.75 14.61 4.19
C ALA A 101 6.79 14.90 3.02
N ASN A 102 7.27 15.46 1.91
CA ASN A 102 6.44 15.71 0.73
C ASN A 102 5.97 14.41 0.07
N ALA A 103 6.82 13.39 -0.06
CA ALA A 103 6.40 12.10 -0.61
C ALA A 103 5.31 11.42 0.25
N VAL A 104 5.41 11.55 1.58
CA VAL A 104 4.42 11.03 2.53
C VAL A 104 3.13 11.89 2.52
N PHE A 105 3.26 13.22 2.43
CA PHE A 105 2.14 14.14 2.28
C PHE A 105 1.36 13.87 0.98
N GLU A 106 2.05 13.58 -0.11
CA GLU A 106 1.46 13.15 -1.38
C GLU A 106 0.82 11.76 -1.28
N GLN A 107 1.03 11.04 -0.17
CA GLN A 107 0.49 9.72 0.14
C GLN A 107 0.95 8.63 -0.83
N ALA A 108 2.26 8.63 -1.14
CA ALA A 108 2.91 7.48 -1.75
C ALA A 108 2.69 6.20 -0.91
N ASP A 109 2.62 5.04 -1.55
CA ASP A 109 2.45 3.77 -0.86
C ASP A 109 3.72 3.35 -0.11
N ALA A 110 4.87 3.65 -0.70
CA ALA A 110 6.15 3.44 -0.07
C ALA A 110 7.17 4.53 -0.44
N VAL A 111 8.11 4.74 0.46
CA VAL A 111 9.33 5.52 0.24
C VAL A 111 10.52 4.56 0.28
N MET A 112 11.46 4.74 -0.65
CA MET A 112 12.55 3.77 -0.87
C MET A 112 13.92 4.38 -0.63
N LEU A 113 14.72 3.69 0.19
CA LEU A 113 16.16 3.93 0.37
C LEU A 113 16.95 3.07 -0.62
N SER A 114 18.06 3.61 -1.12
CA SER A 114 18.93 3.01 -2.13
C SER A 114 20.37 2.85 -1.59
N GLY A 115 21.26 3.81 -1.85
CA GLY A 115 22.64 3.79 -1.36
C GLY A 115 22.71 3.88 0.16
N GLU A 116 21.74 4.56 0.77
CA GLU A 116 21.70 4.85 2.20
C GLU A 116 21.68 3.59 3.09
N THR A 117 21.10 2.49 2.59
CA THR A 117 21.02 1.20 3.31
C THR A 117 21.90 0.11 2.71
N SER A 118 22.15 0.14 1.40
CA SER A 118 22.93 -0.89 0.72
C SER A 118 24.44 -0.77 0.94
N VAL A 119 24.96 0.47 0.98
CA VAL A 119 26.40 0.76 1.12
C VAL A 119 26.70 1.84 2.17
N GLY A 120 25.67 2.48 2.72
CA GLY A 120 25.79 3.57 3.68
C GLY A 120 26.41 3.15 5.02
N LYS A 121 27.00 4.12 5.72
CA LYS A 121 27.63 3.93 7.03
C LYS A 121 26.62 3.77 8.17
N PHE A 122 25.37 4.21 7.98
CA PHE A 122 24.35 4.28 9.03
C PHE A 122 23.00 3.65 8.62
N PRO A 123 22.96 2.43 8.03
CA PRO A 123 21.77 1.88 7.38
C PRO A 123 20.56 1.78 8.31
N VAL A 124 20.75 1.34 9.57
CA VAL A 124 19.68 1.26 10.57
C VAL A 124 19.14 2.65 10.93
N ARG A 125 20.03 3.62 11.18
CA ARG A 125 19.62 4.99 11.55
C ARG A 125 18.89 5.69 10.41
N THR A 126 19.26 5.42 9.15
CA THR A 126 18.55 5.93 7.98
C THR A 126 17.10 5.44 7.95
N VAL A 127 16.88 4.14 8.19
CA VAL A 127 15.52 3.57 8.27
C VAL A 127 14.74 4.20 9.43
N GLU A 128 15.34 4.35 10.61
CA GLU A 128 14.70 5.02 11.75
C GLU A 128 14.37 6.49 11.46
N ALA A 129 15.25 7.21 10.74
CA ALA A 129 15.00 8.59 10.36
C ALA A 129 13.81 8.70 9.39
N MET A 130 13.78 7.83 8.36
CA MET A 130 12.67 7.74 7.41
C MET A 130 11.35 7.44 8.13
N ASP A 131 11.32 6.44 9.02
CA ASP A 131 10.13 6.07 9.80
C ASP A 131 9.64 7.23 10.69
N ARG A 132 10.54 7.92 11.40
CA ARG A 132 10.17 9.08 12.23
C ARG A 132 9.55 10.21 11.41
N ILE A 133 10.10 10.51 10.24
CA ILE A 133 9.57 11.56 9.36
C ILE A 133 8.18 11.15 8.85
N ALA A 134 8.05 9.92 8.34
CA ALA A 134 6.79 9.39 7.83
C ALA A 134 5.70 9.42 8.91
N ARG A 135 5.94 8.83 10.08
CA ARG A 135 4.97 8.80 11.19
C ARG A 135 4.56 10.18 11.68
N ARG A 136 5.47 11.17 11.65
CA ARG A 136 5.13 12.55 12.00
C ARG A 136 4.21 13.16 10.93
N MET A 137 4.51 12.94 9.66
CA MET A 137 3.75 13.48 8.54
C MET A 137 2.35 12.85 8.44
N GLU A 138 2.21 11.56 8.73
CA GLU A 138 0.91 10.85 8.70
C GLU A 138 -0.11 11.33 9.74
N ARG A 139 0.32 12.14 10.73
CA ARG A 139 -0.58 12.79 11.69
C ARG A 139 -1.28 14.02 11.12
N GLU A 140 -0.82 14.54 9.99
CA GLU A 140 -1.44 15.68 9.31
C GLU A 140 -2.27 15.19 8.12
N PRO A 141 -3.25 15.98 7.65
CA PRO A 141 -3.96 15.70 6.40
C PRO A 141 -2.98 15.65 5.21
N GLY A 142 -3.05 14.57 4.43
CA GLY A 142 -2.31 14.44 3.16
C GLY A 142 -3.06 15.06 1.97
N ALA A 143 -2.46 14.95 0.78
CA ALA A 143 -2.99 15.50 -0.46
C ALA A 143 -4.33 14.86 -0.91
N ALA A 144 -4.57 13.60 -0.53
CA ALA A 144 -5.84 12.90 -0.74
C ALA A 144 -6.33 12.81 -2.20
N PHE A 145 -5.40 12.69 -3.16
CA PHE A 145 -5.72 12.58 -4.59
C PHE A 145 -6.68 11.42 -4.91
N TYR A 146 -6.57 10.31 -4.18
CA TYR A 146 -7.47 9.15 -4.30
C TYR A 146 -8.97 9.48 -4.14
N ARG A 147 -9.32 10.59 -3.48
CA ARG A 147 -10.73 11.00 -3.28
C ARG A 147 -11.42 11.43 -4.56
N GLU A 148 -10.66 11.86 -5.56
CA GLU A 148 -11.20 12.24 -6.86
C GLU A 148 -11.66 11.01 -7.68
N ALA A 149 -11.19 9.81 -7.31
CA ALA A 149 -11.54 8.60 -8.01
C ALA A 149 -12.89 8.03 -7.54
N LEU A 150 -13.84 7.93 -8.47
CA LEU A 150 -15.14 7.30 -8.25
C LEU A 150 -15.01 5.77 -8.33
N PRO A 151 -15.74 5.01 -7.49
CA PRO A 151 -15.87 3.57 -7.68
C PRO A 151 -16.45 3.26 -9.06
N ALA A 152 -15.80 2.34 -9.77
CA ALA A 152 -16.25 1.82 -11.05
C ALA A 152 -17.13 0.56 -10.91
N ASP A 153 -17.06 -0.13 -9.77
CA ASP A 153 -17.77 -1.39 -9.53
C ASP A 153 -18.30 -1.53 -8.08
N PRO A 154 -19.13 -2.57 -7.80
CA PRO A 154 -19.67 -2.82 -6.47
C PRO A 154 -18.62 -3.07 -5.39
N ARG A 155 -17.53 -3.78 -5.69
CA ARG A 155 -16.47 -4.08 -4.73
C ARG A 155 -15.79 -2.81 -4.24
N GLN A 156 -15.50 -1.90 -5.18
CA GLN A 156 -14.93 -0.59 -4.86
C GLN A 156 -15.89 0.27 -4.02
N SER A 157 -17.20 0.12 -4.25
CA SER A 157 -18.23 0.81 -3.47
C SER A 157 -18.31 0.26 -2.04
N ILE A 158 -18.22 -1.07 -1.88
CA ILE A 158 -18.20 -1.75 -0.58
C ILE A 158 -16.94 -1.39 0.20
N ALA A 159 -15.77 -1.43 -0.43
CA ALA A 159 -14.52 -1.01 0.19
C ALA A 159 -14.57 0.45 0.68
N ARG A 160 -15.14 1.36 -0.13
CA ARG A 160 -15.36 2.75 0.27
C ARG A 160 -16.30 2.87 1.47
N ALA A 161 -17.40 2.13 1.48
CA ALA A 161 -18.36 2.13 2.58
C ALA A 161 -17.75 1.58 3.88
N ALA A 162 -16.98 0.50 3.79
CA ALA A 162 -16.33 -0.11 4.94
C ALA A 162 -15.24 0.77 5.54
N VAL A 163 -14.43 1.43 4.70
CA VAL A 163 -13.43 2.41 5.16
C VAL A 163 -14.11 3.59 5.84
N ARG A 164 -15.22 4.08 5.27
CA ARG A 164 -15.99 5.16 5.88
C ARG A 164 -16.57 4.75 7.24
N LEU A 165 -17.15 3.56 7.32
CA LEU A 165 -17.65 3.00 8.57
C LEU A 165 -16.55 2.91 9.63
N ALA A 166 -15.36 2.40 9.24
CA ALA A 166 -14.22 2.27 10.13
C ALA A 166 -13.76 3.63 10.68
N GLU A 167 -13.77 4.68 9.86
CA GLU A 167 -13.49 6.06 10.30
C GLU A 167 -14.56 6.57 11.26
N ASP A 168 -15.84 6.43 10.91
CA ASP A 168 -16.97 6.96 11.69
C ASP A 168 -17.08 6.30 13.08
N VAL A 169 -16.72 5.01 13.20
CA VAL A 169 -16.71 4.28 14.49
C VAL A 169 -15.35 4.25 15.18
N SER A 170 -14.33 4.93 14.62
CA SER A 170 -12.94 4.89 15.12
C SER A 170 -12.43 3.46 15.35
N ALA A 171 -12.66 2.58 14.37
CA ALA A 171 -12.28 1.19 14.44
C ALA A 171 -10.76 1.04 14.68
N ALA A 172 -10.38 0.09 15.53
CA ALA A 172 -8.99 -0.26 15.80
C ALA A 172 -8.29 -0.83 14.55
N ALA A 173 -9.04 -1.55 13.72
CA ALA A 173 -8.56 -2.09 12.46
C ALA A 173 -9.70 -2.37 11.46
N ILE A 174 -9.32 -2.47 10.19
CA ILE A 174 -10.13 -3.09 9.15
C ILE A 174 -9.57 -4.49 8.90
N VAL A 175 -10.33 -5.53 9.26
CA VAL A 175 -9.93 -6.92 9.04
C VAL A 175 -10.44 -7.39 7.69
N VAL A 176 -9.55 -7.86 6.81
CA VAL A 176 -9.91 -8.28 5.46
C VAL A 176 -9.52 -9.73 5.25
N PHE A 177 -10.52 -10.61 5.07
CA PHE A 177 -10.29 -12.01 4.73
C PHE A 177 -10.03 -12.14 3.23
N THR A 178 -8.89 -12.73 2.86
CA THR A 178 -8.54 -12.87 1.46
C THR A 178 -7.71 -14.11 1.16
N ARG A 179 -8.19 -14.97 0.26
CA ARG A 179 -7.42 -16.12 -0.23
C ARG A 179 -6.41 -15.72 -1.31
N GLU A 180 -6.76 -14.75 -2.16
CA GLU A 180 -5.92 -14.34 -3.31
C GLU A 180 -5.43 -12.87 -3.24
N GLY A 181 -5.76 -12.15 -2.17
CA GLY A 181 -5.38 -10.75 -2.01
C GLY A 181 -6.19 -9.74 -2.83
N ARG A 182 -7.31 -10.13 -3.45
CA ARG A 182 -8.05 -9.26 -4.41
C ARG A 182 -8.81 -8.10 -3.76
N LEU A 183 -9.28 -8.26 -2.51
CA LEU A 183 -10.10 -7.24 -1.83
C LEU A 183 -9.26 -6.18 -1.13
N VAL A 184 -8.07 -6.56 -0.65
CA VAL A 184 -7.15 -5.69 0.08
C VAL A 184 -6.73 -4.43 -0.71
N PRO A 185 -6.40 -4.51 -2.03
CA PRO A 185 -6.12 -3.33 -2.84
C PRO A 185 -7.24 -2.29 -2.81
N GLU A 186 -8.50 -2.71 -2.82
CA GLU A 186 -9.65 -1.81 -2.89
C GLU A 186 -9.85 -1.05 -1.58
N VAL A 187 -9.58 -1.71 -0.45
CA VAL A 187 -9.59 -1.08 0.87
C VAL A 187 -8.39 -0.12 1.01
N ALA A 188 -7.19 -0.59 0.68
CA ALA A 188 -5.96 0.21 0.77
C ALA A 188 -5.97 1.44 -0.15
N TRP A 189 -6.63 1.35 -1.30
CA TRP A 189 -6.80 2.45 -2.24
C TRP A 189 -7.52 3.65 -1.61
N ARG A 190 -8.46 3.40 -0.69
CA ARG A 190 -9.20 4.46 0.01
C ARG A 190 -8.43 5.10 1.16
N ARG A 191 -7.18 4.69 1.38
CA ARG A 191 -6.25 5.27 2.39
C ARG A 191 -6.87 5.37 3.78
N PRO A 192 -7.39 4.26 4.37
CA PRO A 192 -7.95 4.30 5.71
C PRO A 192 -6.93 4.80 6.73
N GLY A 193 -7.41 5.50 7.75
CA GLY A 193 -6.58 5.87 8.90
C GLY A 193 -6.28 4.67 9.82
N ALA A 194 -7.19 3.70 9.89
CA ALA A 194 -6.99 2.46 10.63
C ALA A 194 -6.11 1.47 9.84
N PRO A 195 -5.30 0.64 10.52
CA PRO A 195 -4.54 -0.43 9.87
C PRO A 195 -5.47 -1.45 9.23
N ILE A 196 -5.04 -2.01 8.09
CA ILE A 196 -5.71 -3.10 7.39
C ILE A 196 -5.02 -4.40 7.77
N LEU A 197 -5.69 -5.24 8.55
CA LEU A 197 -5.22 -6.59 8.89
C LEU A 197 -5.69 -7.55 7.80
N ALA A 198 -4.80 -7.86 6.85
CA ALA A 198 -5.12 -8.74 5.72
C ALA A 198 -4.84 -10.20 6.09
N LEU A 199 -5.90 -10.93 6.47
CA LEU A 199 -5.84 -12.36 6.76
C LEU A 199 -5.70 -13.13 5.45
N CYS A 200 -4.62 -13.90 5.33
CA CYS A 200 -4.29 -14.63 4.11
C CYS A 200 -3.73 -16.04 4.41
N PRO A 201 -3.89 -16.99 3.48
CA PRO A 201 -3.57 -18.40 3.75
C PRO A 201 -2.07 -18.68 3.76
N ASP A 202 -1.27 -17.87 3.09
CA ASP A 202 0.13 -18.17 2.86
C ASP A 202 1.03 -16.93 2.66
N GLU A 203 2.33 -17.19 2.77
CA GLU A 203 3.41 -16.23 2.62
C GLU A 203 3.48 -15.55 1.22
N PRO A 204 3.32 -16.28 0.10
CA PRO A 204 3.22 -15.65 -1.22
C PRO A 204 2.16 -14.54 -1.30
N VAL A 205 0.94 -14.81 -0.82
CA VAL A 205 -0.14 -13.80 -0.80
C VAL A 205 0.24 -12.65 0.13
N ALA A 206 0.71 -12.94 1.35
CA ALA A 206 1.14 -11.93 2.31
C ALA A 206 2.16 -10.95 1.72
N ARG A 207 3.23 -11.46 1.10
CA ARG A 207 4.30 -10.65 0.48
C ARG A 207 3.80 -9.80 -0.67
N SER A 208 2.82 -10.30 -1.43
CA SER A 208 2.23 -9.54 -2.54
C SER A 208 1.46 -8.30 -2.08
N LEU A 209 1.04 -8.27 -0.82
CA LEU A 209 0.25 -7.20 -0.22
C LEU A 209 1.11 -6.14 0.51
N SER A 210 2.32 -6.49 0.94
CA SER A 210 3.17 -5.67 1.83
C SER A 210 3.54 -4.28 1.30
N LEU A 211 3.48 -4.07 -0.02
CA LEU A 211 3.78 -2.76 -0.61
C LEU A 211 2.66 -1.72 -0.37
N ARG A 212 1.45 -2.16 -0.03
CA ARG A 212 0.28 -1.29 0.04
C ARG A 212 0.24 -0.52 1.35
N ARG A 213 -0.11 0.77 1.25
CA ARG A 213 -0.24 1.64 2.41
C ARG A 213 -1.24 1.07 3.43
N ALA A 214 -0.86 1.14 4.71
CA ALA A 214 -1.64 0.69 5.87
C ALA A 214 -1.94 -0.82 5.93
N VAL A 215 -1.40 -1.64 5.02
CA VAL A 215 -1.66 -3.10 5.01
C VAL A 215 -0.63 -3.84 5.87
N ILE A 216 -1.14 -4.62 6.81
CA ILE A 216 -0.39 -5.59 7.61
C ILE A 216 -0.94 -6.98 7.26
N PRO A 217 -0.24 -7.77 6.41
CA PRO A 217 -0.65 -9.12 6.13
C PRO A 217 -0.40 -10.02 7.34
N VAL A 218 -1.36 -10.89 7.63
CA VAL A 218 -1.29 -11.88 8.70
C VAL A 218 -1.57 -13.24 8.07
N VAL A 219 -0.55 -14.10 8.08
CA VAL A 219 -0.70 -15.48 7.61
C VAL A 219 -1.44 -16.27 8.67
N LEU A 220 -2.67 -16.64 8.34
CA LEU A 220 -3.58 -17.37 9.20
C LEU A 220 -4.43 -18.27 8.32
N ASP A 221 -4.53 -19.54 8.69
CA ASP A 221 -5.55 -20.41 8.11
C ASP A 221 -6.81 -20.36 8.99
N TRP A 222 -7.95 -20.39 8.34
CA TRP A 222 -9.26 -20.31 8.99
C TRP A 222 -10.20 -21.32 8.36
N ASP A 223 -11.13 -21.84 9.17
CA ASP A 223 -12.12 -22.80 8.72
C ASP A 223 -13.28 -22.11 7.99
N ASP A 224 -13.45 -22.39 6.70
CA ASP A 224 -14.52 -21.82 5.86
C ASP A 224 -15.90 -22.50 6.07
N HIS A 225 -16.01 -23.50 6.95
CA HIS A 225 -17.29 -24.19 7.18
C HIS A 225 -18.37 -23.31 7.80
N SER A 226 -18.00 -22.31 8.61
CA SER A 226 -18.92 -21.33 9.21
C SER A 226 -18.24 -19.97 9.27
N GLU A 227 -18.84 -18.95 8.64
CA GLU A 227 -18.27 -17.60 8.64
C GLU A 227 -18.14 -17.01 10.04
N ASP A 228 -19.16 -17.15 10.89
CA ASP A 228 -19.10 -16.63 12.25
C ASP A 228 -17.97 -17.33 13.04
N HIS A 229 -17.80 -18.64 12.86
CA HIS A 229 -16.69 -19.37 13.48
C HIS A 229 -15.33 -18.91 12.98
N ALA A 230 -15.18 -18.72 11.66
CA ALA A 230 -13.96 -18.23 11.04
C ALA A 230 -13.58 -16.83 11.56
N VAL A 231 -14.57 -15.95 11.69
CA VAL A 231 -14.41 -14.60 12.23
C VAL A 231 -13.96 -14.66 13.69
N ASP A 232 -14.67 -15.38 14.55
CA ASP A 232 -14.38 -15.44 15.98
C ASP A 232 -13.00 -16.06 16.25
N GLN A 233 -12.67 -17.16 15.57
CA GLN A 233 -11.35 -17.80 15.63
C GLN A 233 -10.25 -16.82 15.21
N SER A 234 -10.46 -16.09 14.12
CA SER A 234 -9.45 -15.17 13.59
C SER A 234 -9.25 -13.95 14.49
N LEU A 235 -10.33 -13.39 15.04
CA LEU A 235 -10.22 -12.28 16.01
C LEU A 235 -9.49 -12.74 17.28
N HIS A 236 -9.78 -13.95 17.77
CA HIS A 236 -9.07 -14.53 18.90
C HIS A 236 -7.55 -14.64 18.63
N GLU A 237 -7.17 -15.15 17.47
CA GLU A 237 -5.77 -15.26 17.07
C GLU A 237 -5.10 -13.88 16.93
N LEU A 238 -5.79 -12.90 16.35
CA LEU A 238 -5.28 -11.52 16.24
C LEU A 238 -5.01 -10.89 17.61
N VAL A 239 -5.82 -11.20 18.62
CA VAL A 239 -5.55 -10.80 20.01
C VAL A 239 -4.33 -11.54 20.57
N GLN A 240 -4.25 -12.86 20.41
CA GLN A 240 -3.11 -13.64 20.90
C GLN A 240 -1.77 -13.18 20.31
N ARG A 241 -1.78 -12.76 19.04
CA ARG A 241 -0.60 -12.23 18.33
C ARG A 241 -0.32 -10.76 18.61
N GLY A 242 -1.17 -10.09 19.40
CA GLY A 242 -0.99 -8.68 19.77
C GLY A 242 -1.33 -7.68 18.66
N HIS A 243 -2.07 -8.09 17.63
CA HIS A 243 -2.59 -7.20 16.59
C HIS A 243 -3.85 -6.45 17.03
N LEU A 244 -4.64 -7.03 17.94
CA LEU A 244 -5.87 -6.47 18.51
C LEU A 244 -5.91 -6.67 20.02
N GLN A 245 -6.82 -5.98 20.69
CA GLN A 245 -7.13 -6.13 22.10
C GLN A 245 -8.62 -6.47 22.29
N ALA A 246 -8.95 -7.14 23.40
CA ALA A 246 -10.35 -7.34 23.76
C ALA A 246 -11.04 -6.00 24.00
N GLY A 247 -12.25 -5.83 23.45
CA GLY A 247 -12.99 -4.57 23.45
C GLY A 247 -12.70 -3.65 22.26
N ASP A 248 -11.74 -4.00 21.37
CA ASP A 248 -11.52 -3.25 20.13
C ASP A 248 -12.74 -3.36 19.20
N THR A 249 -13.16 -2.24 18.64
CA THR A 249 -14.13 -2.21 17.54
C THR A 249 -13.41 -2.44 16.22
N VAL A 250 -13.85 -3.42 15.43
CA VAL A 250 -13.27 -3.71 14.10
C VAL A 250 -14.34 -3.73 13.02
N VAL A 251 -13.94 -3.30 11.82
CA VAL A 251 -14.75 -3.48 10.60
C VAL A 251 -14.17 -4.64 9.81
N ILE A 252 -15.01 -5.62 9.48
CA ILE A 252 -14.60 -6.82 8.78
C ILE A 252 -15.14 -6.77 7.36
N LEU A 253 -14.27 -7.04 6.39
CA LEU A 253 -14.66 -7.40 5.03
C LEU A 253 -14.30 -8.85 4.75
N SER A 254 -15.29 -9.63 4.33
CA SER A 254 -15.15 -11.04 3.98
C SER A 254 -15.84 -11.34 2.65
N SER A 255 -15.32 -12.33 1.93
CA SER A 255 -15.98 -12.98 0.79
C SER A 255 -16.39 -14.42 1.10
N LEU A 256 -16.46 -14.77 2.40
CA LEU A 256 -16.61 -16.12 2.91
C LEU A 256 -17.95 -16.79 2.56
N ARG A 257 -18.99 -16.00 2.18
CA ARG A 257 -20.34 -16.51 1.88
C ARG A 257 -20.60 -16.96 0.44
N ALA A 258 -19.70 -16.77 -0.52
CA ALA A 258 -20.09 -16.83 -1.93
C ALA A 258 -20.02 -18.22 -2.56
N ILE A 259 -21.11 -18.97 -2.42
CA ILE A 259 -21.57 -19.90 -3.47
C ILE A 259 -22.04 -19.02 -4.64
N GLU A 260 -21.27 -19.00 -5.73
CA GLU A 260 -21.64 -18.53 -7.08
C GLU A 260 -21.72 -17.02 -7.43
N SER A 261 -21.77 -16.05 -6.50
CA SER A 261 -21.62 -14.63 -6.89
C SER A 261 -21.15 -13.75 -5.73
N ILE A 262 -20.40 -12.67 -6.03
CA ILE A 262 -19.67 -11.78 -5.11
C ILE A 262 -20.59 -11.31 -3.95
N ALA A 263 -20.59 -12.08 -2.86
CA ALA A 263 -21.17 -11.68 -1.58
C ALA A 263 -20.03 -11.16 -0.71
N GLU A 264 -19.70 -9.89 -0.86
CA GLU A 264 -18.81 -9.18 0.05
C GLU A 264 -19.65 -8.66 1.22
N ALA A 265 -19.40 -9.17 2.42
CA ALA A 265 -20.07 -8.74 3.63
C ALA A 265 -19.21 -7.68 4.35
N VAL A 266 -19.86 -6.63 4.86
CA VAL A 266 -19.25 -5.68 5.80
C VAL A 266 -19.88 -5.93 7.16
N GLN A 267 -19.06 -6.25 8.15
CA GLN A 267 -19.50 -6.49 9.52
C GLN A 267 -18.84 -5.51 10.48
N LEU A 268 -19.58 -5.06 11.48
CA LEU A 268 -19.04 -4.35 12.65
C LEU A 268 -19.03 -5.33 13.82
N ARG A 269 -17.88 -5.52 14.46
CA ARG A 269 -17.71 -6.43 15.58
C ARG A 269 -16.94 -5.73 16.71
N THR A 270 -17.27 -6.11 17.94
CA THR A 270 -16.42 -5.86 19.12
C THR A 270 -15.63 -7.13 19.40
N VAL A 271 -14.33 -7.03 19.59
CA VAL A 271 -13.48 -8.20 19.85
C VAL A 271 -13.79 -8.77 21.24
N GLY A 272 -14.28 -10.00 21.30
CA GLY A 272 -14.56 -10.74 22.53
C GLY A 272 -16.03 -10.76 22.99
N ASP A 273 -16.94 -10.17 22.20
CA ASP A 273 -18.40 -10.28 22.37
C ASP A 273 -18.99 -11.51 21.67
#